data_AF-A0A3M1DBS8-F1
#
_entry.id   AF-A0A3M1DBS8-F1
#
_cell.length_a   1.000
_cell.length_b   1.000
_cell.length_c   1.000
_cell.angle_alpha   90.00
_cell.angle_beta   90.00
_cell.angle_gamma   90.00
#
_symmetry.space_group_name_H-M   'P 1'
#
loop_
_entity.id
_entity.type
_entity.pdbx_description
1 polymer ?
#
loop_
_entity_poly.entity_id
_entity_poly.type
_entity_poly.pdbx_seq_one_letter_code
_entity_poly.pdbx_strand_id
1 'polypeptide(L)'
;MRLVVVESPAKARTIQKYLKALSQETGDEYVVRASMGHIRDLPKNNRDAVDIEGGFIPRYVVAKGKEKVVRELKALATKANKVVLATDPDREGEAIAWHIAELLDLPPERYERVVFHEITKDAVGEAFRHPRSIDEHLRLAQEARRVLDRIVGYDLSGLLWKKVRYGLSAGRVQSPALRILVEREREIRAFVPQQYFVLTAHTQTPQGESLAIALTKEPASQEEVEVIAQKARESEWVVVSVEAKEESRAAPAPFITSTLQQAASSRLGFTPVRTMRAAQALYEAGHITYMRTDSPTLSEQALRALEKAVISEFGKEYHETHQFRAKSKTAQEAHEAIRPTNPSRETAGATEDQRRLYALIRSRALASQMRPARVERLRICGRASALADLAWCATGSRVVFPGWLAADPAARGEDMLLPKVSEGAELTLHDVAVEEKWTQPPRRYTEAGLIRELEKRGIGRPSTYAAIIETLFTRRYVERDGRSLKPTLIGEVVSGFLEEHFPRYISDTFTAEMEEELDEIARGEREYRQTLEEFYASFAPEVLKKEKTLPKQTTLGPAPEEFPCPRCGASMVYKL
;
A
#
# COMPACT_ATOMS: atom_id res chain seq x y z
N MET A 1 14.50 30.07 -27.15
CA MET A 1 14.68 28.80 -26.42
C MET A 1 13.96 28.84 -25.07
N ARG A 2 13.22 27.80 -24.72
CA ARG A 2 12.61 27.56 -23.39
C ARG A 2 13.29 26.35 -22.74
N LEU A 3 13.75 26.51 -21.49
CA LEU A 3 14.35 25.42 -20.72
C LEU A 3 13.25 24.68 -19.97
N VAL A 4 13.10 23.39 -20.19
CA VAL A 4 12.15 22.55 -19.45
C VAL A 4 12.93 21.71 -18.43
N VAL A 5 12.54 21.77 -17.17
CA VAL A 5 13.17 20.99 -16.09
C VAL A 5 12.21 19.94 -15.55
N VAL A 6 12.66 18.69 -15.52
CA VAL A 6 11.93 17.51 -15.00
C VAL A 6 12.81 16.75 -14.01
N GLU A 7 12.32 15.72 -13.34
CA GLU A 7 13.08 15.01 -12.30
C GLU A 7 14.10 14.03 -12.85
N SER A 8 13.75 13.29 -13.91
CA SER A 8 14.52 12.13 -14.35
C SER A 8 14.97 12.21 -15.81
N PRO A 9 16.08 11.56 -16.18
CA PRO A 9 16.56 11.59 -17.57
C PRO A 9 15.61 10.86 -18.52
N ALA A 10 14.88 9.85 -18.05
CA ALA A 10 13.92 9.11 -18.86
C ALA A 10 12.74 10.01 -19.22
N LYS A 11 12.13 10.66 -18.22
CA LYS A 11 11.08 11.67 -18.40
C LYS A 11 11.53 12.78 -19.36
N ALA A 12 12.77 13.26 -19.21
CA ALA A 12 13.33 14.29 -20.09
C ALA A 12 13.37 13.85 -21.56
N ARG A 13 13.82 12.62 -21.84
CA ARG A 13 13.86 12.09 -23.22
C ARG A 13 12.47 11.94 -23.82
N THR A 14 11.51 11.42 -23.05
CA THR A 14 10.13 11.21 -23.51
C THR A 14 9.46 12.55 -23.82
N ILE A 15 9.56 13.53 -22.92
CA ILE A 15 8.96 14.85 -23.12
C ILE A 15 9.65 15.61 -24.26
N GLN A 16 10.99 15.53 -24.38
CA GLN A 16 11.72 16.15 -25.49
C GLN A 16 11.20 15.65 -26.85
N LYS A 17 10.82 14.37 -26.96
CA LYS A 17 10.23 13.81 -28.19
C LYS A 17 8.89 14.47 -28.52
N TYR A 18 8.01 14.67 -27.55
CA TYR A 18 6.70 15.28 -27.78
C TYR A 18 6.78 16.79 -28.03
N LEU A 19 7.66 17.48 -27.31
CA LEU A 19 7.88 18.91 -27.49
C LEU A 19 8.49 19.25 -28.85
N LYS A 20 9.20 18.33 -29.52
CA LYS A 20 9.63 18.56 -30.91
C LYS A 20 8.45 18.80 -31.87
N ALA A 21 7.33 18.11 -31.66
CA ALA A 21 6.13 18.35 -32.46
C ALA A 21 5.51 19.71 -32.10
N LEU A 22 5.43 20.04 -30.81
CA LEU A 22 4.93 21.35 -30.36
C LEU A 22 5.80 22.50 -30.85
N SER A 23 7.13 22.35 -30.90
CA SER A 23 8.07 23.32 -31.47
C SER A 23 7.75 23.67 -32.93
N GLN A 24 7.27 22.69 -33.71
CA GLN A 24 6.88 22.94 -35.10
C GLN A 24 5.58 23.76 -35.20
N GLU A 25 4.70 23.63 -34.21
CA GLU A 25 3.43 24.37 -34.14
C GLU A 25 3.63 25.80 -33.60
N THR A 26 4.44 25.97 -32.55
CA THR A 26 4.57 27.24 -31.83
C THR A 26 5.79 28.07 -32.24
N GLY A 27 6.78 27.47 -32.90
CA GLY A 27 8.08 28.09 -33.18
C GLY A 27 9.03 28.16 -31.96
N ASP A 28 8.60 27.69 -30.79
CA ASP A 28 9.44 27.65 -29.59
C ASP A 28 10.43 26.49 -29.64
N GLU A 29 11.73 26.78 -29.47
CA GLU A 29 12.74 25.75 -29.24
C GLU A 29 12.75 25.31 -27.76
N TYR A 30 12.45 24.04 -27.48
CA TYR A 30 12.50 23.47 -26.13
C TYR A 30 13.76 22.66 -25.88
N VAL A 31 14.44 22.95 -24.77
CA VAL A 31 15.57 22.14 -24.26
C VAL A 31 15.14 21.51 -22.95
N VAL A 32 15.03 20.18 -22.90
CA VAL A 32 14.61 19.46 -21.70
C VAL A 32 15.84 18.97 -20.92
N ARG A 33 15.86 19.22 -19.61
CA ARG A 33 16.89 18.77 -18.67
C ARG A 33 16.29 18.19 -17.41
N ALA A 34 17.07 17.35 -16.74
CA ALA A 34 16.61 16.66 -15.55
C ALA A 34 17.38 17.12 -14.31
N SER A 35 16.65 17.40 -13.22
CA SER A 35 17.19 17.82 -11.91
C SER A 35 17.81 16.65 -11.12
N MET A 36 17.53 15.41 -11.53
CA MET A 36 17.86 14.18 -10.81
C MET A 36 17.14 14.09 -9.46
N GLY A 37 15.87 14.49 -9.39
CA GLY A 37 15.08 14.58 -8.15
C GLY A 37 15.37 15.85 -7.36
N HIS A 38 15.38 15.75 -6.02
CA HIS A 38 15.69 16.88 -5.13
C HIS A 38 17.10 17.44 -5.37
N ILE A 39 17.18 18.77 -5.48
CA ILE A 39 18.43 19.53 -5.68
C ILE A 39 18.85 20.32 -4.43
N ARG A 40 17.90 20.54 -3.52
CA ARG A 40 18.12 21.11 -2.18
C ARG A 40 17.58 20.16 -1.13
N ASP A 41 18.15 20.19 0.07
CA ASP A 41 17.61 19.52 1.26
C ASP A 41 18.06 20.29 2.51
N LEU A 42 17.47 19.97 3.65
CA LEU A 42 17.91 20.43 4.96
C LEU A 42 19.32 19.91 5.27
N PRO A 43 20.20 20.72 5.92
CA PRO A 43 21.54 20.27 6.29
C PRO A 43 21.48 19.06 7.22
N LYS A 44 22.57 18.28 7.23
CA LYS A 44 22.68 17.10 8.11
C LYS A 44 22.77 17.47 9.59
N ASN A 45 23.37 18.61 9.90
CA ASN A 45 23.44 19.14 11.26
C ASN A 45 22.11 19.82 11.59
N ASN A 46 21.53 19.46 12.73
CA ASN A 46 20.23 19.95 13.16
C ASN A 46 20.24 21.35 13.74
N ARG A 47 21.36 21.81 14.31
CA ARG A 47 21.44 23.15 14.94
C ARG A 47 21.10 24.27 13.97
N ASP A 48 21.32 24.05 12.66
CA ASP A 48 21.13 25.06 11.62
C ASP A 48 20.06 24.64 10.59
N ALA A 49 19.27 23.59 10.87
CA ALA A 49 18.36 23.03 9.87
C ALA A 49 17.02 23.74 9.79
N VAL A 50 16.46 24.12 10.93
CA VAL A 50 15.17 24.79 11.04
C VAL A 50 15.29 25.87 12.10
N ASP A 51 15.02 27.11 11.73
CA ASP A 51 14.89 28.22 12.66
C ASP A 51 13.50 28.18 13.31
N ILE A 52 13.43 27.59 14.49
CA ILE A 52 12.19 27.41 15.24
C ILE A 52 11.68 28.76 15.78
N GLU A 53 12.58 29.60 16.29
CA GLU A 53 12.22 30.91 16.89
C GLU A 53 11.69 31.88 15.82
N GLY A 54 12.24 31.82 14.61
CA GLY A 54 11.78 32.60 13.45
C GLY A 54 10.46 32.14 12.82
N GLY A 55 9.81 31.11 13.36
CA GLY A 55 8.56 30.55 12.81
C GLY A 55 8.77 29.33 11.93
N PHE A 56 9.67 28.43 12.35
CA PHE A 56 9.98 27.16 11.68
C PHE A 56 10.52 27.31 10.26
N ILE A 57 11.42 28.26 10.03
CA ILE A 57 11.98 28.55 8.71
C ILE A 57 13.06 27.50 8.37
N PRO A 58 12.87 26.66 7.34
CA PRO A 58 13.88 25.69 6.95
C PRO A 58 15.08 26.34 6.24
N ARG A 59 16.28 25.91 6.60
CA ARG A 59 17.49 26.27 5.86
C ARG A 59 17.79 25.22 4.81
N TYR A 60 17.61 25.55 3.55
CA TYR A 60 17.96 24.65 2.45
C TYR A 60 19.39 24.83 1.98
N VAL A 61 20.09 23.71 1.77
CA VAL A 61 21.42 23.66 1.16
C VAL A 61 21.37 22.82 -0.10
N VAL A 62 22.31 23.04 -1.03
CA VAL A 62 22.44 22.17 -2.21
C VAL A 62 22.71 20.75 -1.76
N ALA A 63 21.90 19.81 -2.25
CA ALA A 63 22.04 18.41 -1.90
C ALA A 63 23.39 17.87 -2.42
N LYS A 64 24.07 17.09 -1.57
CA LYS A 64 25.41 16.56 -1.88
C LYS A 64 25.40 15.78 -3.20
N GLY A 65 26.31 16.12 -4.11
CA GLY A 65 26.43 15.47 -5.42
C GLY A 65 25.56 16.10 -6.52
N LYS A 66 24.79 17.15 -6.23
CA LYS A 66 23.98 17.89 -7.22
C LYS A 66 24.69 19.12 -7.78
N GLU A 67 25.91 19.42 -7.34
CA GLU A 67 26.62 20.66 -7.66
C GLU A 67 26.86 20.82 -9.17
N LYS A 68 27.05 19.71 -9.90
CA LYS A 68 27.19 19.72 -11.37
C LYS A 68 25.86 20.01 -12.06
N VAL A 69 24.78 19.37 -11.63
CA VAL A 69 23.43 19.56 -12.19
C VAL A 69 22.99 21.00 -12.00
N VAL A 70 23.20 21.55 -10.80
CA VAL A 70 22.86 22.95 -10.48
C VAL A 70 23.63 23.91 -11.38
N ARG A 71 24.93 23.70 -11.58
CA ARG A 71 25.74 24.54 -12.49
C ARG A 71 25.24 24.49 -13.92
N GLU A 72 24.86 23.31 -14.43
CA GLU A 72 24.29 23.16 -15.76
C GLU A 72 22.94 23.88 -15.89
N LEU A 73 22.03 23.68 -14.94
CA LEU A 73 20.72 24.32 -14.94
C LEU A 73 20.83 25.85 -14.88
N LYS A 74 21.73 26.39 -14.04
CA LYS A 74 22.02 27.84 -14.00
C LYS A 74 22.47 28.38 -15.35
N ALA A 75 23.45 27.72 -15.97
CA ALA A 75 23.99 28.15 -17.26
C ALA A 75 22.92 28.13 -18.38
N LEU A 76 22.03 27.15 -18.37
CA LEU A 76 20.93 27.07 -19.34
C LEU A 76 19.81 28.08 -19.05
N ALA A 77 19.49 28.30 -17.77
CA ALA A 77 18.45 29.24 -17.36
C ALA A 77 18.80 30.68 -17.75
N THR A 78 20.08 31.08 -17.66
CA THR A 78 20.54 32.40 -18.14
C THR A 78 20.33 32.60 -19.64
N LYS A 79 20.42 31.52 -20.44
CA LYS A 79 20.22 31.57 -21.90
C LYS A 79 18.76 31.40 -22.33
N ALA A 80 17.91 30.87 -21.45
CA ALA A 80 16.52 30.61 -21.74
C ALA A 80 15.69 31.90 -21.63
N ASN A 81 14.69 32.05 -22.50
CA ASN A 81 13.70 33.13 -22.40
C ASN A 81 12.76 32.88 -21.21
N LYS A 82 12.39 31.61 -20.99
CA LYS A 82 11.53 31.14 -19.91
C LYS A 82 11.93 29.75 -19.45
N VAL A 83 11.74 29.45 -18.18
CA VAL A 83 11.98 28.14 -17.58
C VAL A 83 10.65 27.46 -17.25
N VAL A 84 10.39 26.29 -17.83
CA VAL A 84 9.19 25.50 -17.58
C VAL A 84 9.53 24.40 -16.57
N LEU A 85 8.86 24.40 -15.44
CA LEU A 85 8.99 23.44 -14.35
C LEU A 85 7.94 22.34 -14.56
N ALA A 86 8.37 21.18 -15.05
CA ALA A 86 7.51 20.06 -15.46
C ALA A 86 7.66 18.84 -14.53
N THR A 87 7.71 19.12 -13.23
CA THR A 87 7.78 18.11 -12.17
C THR A 87 6.46 17.36 -12.00
N ASP A 88 6.47 16.27 -11.23
CA ASP A 88 5.35 15.38 -10.98
C ASP A 88 4.17 16.13 -10.32
N PRO A 89 2.93 15.64 -10.45
CA PRO A 89 1.72 16.36 -10.03
C PRO A 89 1.45 16.39 -8.53
N ASP A 90 2.41 16.02 -7.67
CA ASP A 90 2.19 15.91 -6.24
C ASP A 90 2.92 17.01 -5.46
N ARG A 91 2.69 17.06 -4.14
CA ARG A 91 3.36 18.02 -3.24
C ARG A 91 4.90 17.92 -3.28
N GLU A 92 5.45 16.74 -3.56
CA GLU A 92 6.91 16.55 -3.68
C GLU A 92 7.42 17.20 -4.97
N GLY A 93 6.76 16.96 -6.09
CA GLY A 93 7.05 17.61 -7.37
C GLY A 93 6.89 19.13 -7.29
N GLU A 94 5.91 19.63 -6.55
CA GLU A 94 5.72 21.07 -6.34
C GLU A 94 6.86 21.71 -5.53
N ALA A 95 7.29 21.05 -4.45
CA ALA A 95 8.46 21.50 -3.68
C ALA A 95 9.76 21.45 -4.50
N ILE A 96 9.93 20.44 -5.36
CA ILE A 96 11.08 20.38 -6.29
C ILE A 96 11.05 21.54 -7.27
N ALA A 97 9.88 21.86 -7.86
CA ALA A 97 9.71 23.01 -8.74
C ALA A 97 10.11 24.31 -8.03
N TRP A 98 9.59 24.54 -6.82
CA TRP A 98 9.95 25.69 -6.00
C TRP A 98 11.45 25.74 -5.67
N HIS A 99 12.05 24.61 -5.29
CA HIS A 99 13.49 24.54 -5.06
C HIS A 99 14.33 24.88 -6.29
N ILE A 100 13.88 24.53 -7.49
CA ILE A 100 14.53 24.89 -8.74
C ILE A 100 14.40 26.39 -8.98
N ALA A 101 13.21 26.96 -8.86
CA ALA A 101 12.99 28.39 -9.07
C ALA A 101 13.87 29.25 -8.16
N GLU A 102 13.87 28.93 -6.86
CA GLU A 102 14.67 29.60 -5.83
C GLU A 102 16.18 29.45 -6.06
N LEU A 103 16.65 28.23 -6.36
CA LEU A 103 18.09 27.99 -6.52
C LEU A 103 18.65 28.69 -7.77
N LEU A 104 17.81 28.84 -8.80
CA LEU A 104 18.14 29.50 -10.06
C LEU A 104 17.87 31.01 -10.02
N ASP A 105 17.35 31.55 -8.91
CA ASP A 105 17.02 32.97 -8.73
C ASP A 105 16.08 33.49 -9.83
N LEU A 106 15.02 32.71 -10.10
CA LEU A 106 14.06 33.03 -11.16
C LEU A 106 12.90 33.87 -10.61
N PRO A 107 12.67 35.08 -11.11
CA PRO A 107 11.47 35.83 -10.75
C PRO A 107 10.21 35.20 -11.38
N PRO A 108 9.00 35.44 -10.84
CA PRO A 108 7.76 34.77 -11.25
C PRO A 108 7.47 34.79 -12.76
N GLU A 109 7.79 35.89 -13.43
CA GLU A 109 7.60 36.06 -14.87
C GLU A 109 8.57 35.22 -15.74
N ARG A 110 9.67 34.74 -15.15
CA ARG A 110 10.71 33.95 -15.82
C ARG A 110 10.46 32.45 -15.77
N TYR A 111 9.45 31.98 -15.04
CA TYR A 111 9.10 30.57 -15.00
C TYR A 111 7.61 30.28 -15.13
N GLU A 112 7.30 29.02 -15.45
CA GLU A 112 5.93 28.47 -15.53
C GLU A 112 5.93 27.07 -14.94
N ARG A 113 4.82 26.67 -14.34
CA ARG A 113 4.60 25.31 -13.82
C ARG A 113 3.67 24.55 -14.77
N VAL A 114 4.11 23.38 -15.24
CA VAL A 114 3.32 22.50 -16.11
C VAL A 114 3.12 21.15 -15.44
N VAL A 115 1.87 20.67 -15.35
CA VAL A 115 1.49 19.44 -14.68
C VAL A 115 0.79 18.50 -15.65
N PHE A 116 1.10 17.20 -15.61
CA PHE A 116 0.40 16.17 -16.38
C PHE A 116 0.40 14.83 -15.63
N HIS A 117 -0.72 14.11 -15.71
CA HIS A 117 -0.92 12.83 -15.00
C HIS A 117 -0.59 11.61 -15.86
N GLU A 118 -0.26 11.82 -17.14
CA GLU A 118 0.29 10.83 -18.06
C GLU A 118 1.23 11.51 -19.06
N ILE A 119 2.20 10.77 -19.58
CA ILE A 119 3.21 11.30 -20.51
C ILE A 119 2.88 10.83 -21.93
N THR A 120 1.79 11.37 -22.47
CA THR A 120 1.35 11.18 -23.86
C THR A 120 1.59 12.44 -24.67
N LYS A 121 1.61 12.33 -26.01
CA LYS A 121 1.78 13.51 -26.88
C LYS A 121 0.72 14.57 -26.58
N ASP A 122 -0.53 14.15 -26.46
CA ASP A 122 -1.67 15.04 -26.30
C ASP A 122 -1.69 15.66 -24.90
N ALA A 123 -1.49 14.86 -23.85
CA ALA A 123 -1.46 15.38 -22.47
C ALA A 123 -0.30 16.37 -22.24
N VAL A 124 0.89 16.07 -22.77
CA VAL A 124 2.03 16.99 -22.69
C VAL A 124 1.78 18.26 -23.50
N GLY A 125 1.26 18.15 -24.72
CA GLY A 125 0.92 19.31 -25.55
C GLY A 125 -0.10 20.21 -24.86
N GLU A 126 -1.15 19.62 -24.30
CA GLU A 126 -2.22 20.36 -23.60
C GLU A 126 -1.72 21.06 -22.34
N ALA A 127 -0.90 20.37 -21.53
CA ALA A 127 -0.33 20.93 -20.32
C ALA A 127 0.60 22.13 -20.60
N PHE A 128 1.32 22.12 -21.73
CA PHE A 128 2.18 23.24 -22.15
C PHE A 128 1.39 24.45 -22.68
N ARG A 129 0.13 24.26 -23.12
CA ARG A 129 -0.76 25.36 -23.50
C ARG A 129 -1.42 26.03 -22.29
N HIS A 130 -1.53 25.31 -21.18
CA HIS A 130 -2.17 25.78 -19.95
C HIS A 130 -1.21 25.72 -18.74
N PRO A 131 -0.09 26.47 -18.76
CA PRO A 131 0.77 26.55 -17.60
C PRO A 131 0.08 27.27 -16.43
N ARG A 132 0.50 26.95 -15.21
CA ARG A 132 0.07 27.61 -13.98
C ARG A 132 1.27 28.21 -13.23
N SER A 133 1.01 28.93 -12.14
CA SER A 133 2.03 29.28 -11.14
C SER A 133 2.36 28.07 -10.26
N ILE A 134 3.44 28.18 -9.49
CA ILE A 134 3.68 27.24 -8.39
C ILE A 134 2.52 27.38 -7.39
N ASP A 135 2.08 26.23 -6.90
CA ASP A 135 1.06 26.13 -5.87
C ASP A 135 1.70 26.23 -4.48
N GLU A 136 1.55 27.40 -3.88
CA GLU A 136 2.20 27.69 -2.61
C GLU A 136 1.65 26.85 -1.45
N HIS A 137 0.39 26.41 -1.53
CA HIS A 137 -0.23 25.54 -0.53
C HIS A 137 0.34 24.13 -0.57
N LEU A 138 0.46 23.54 -1.77
CA LEU A 138 1.12 22.24 -1.94
C LEU A 138 2.60 22.28 -1.52
N ARG A 139 3.31 23.36 -1.86
CA ARG A 139 4.70 23.59 -1.45
C ARG A 139 4.83 23.67 0.07
N LEU A 140 3.99 24.48 0.73
CA LEU A 140 3.97 24.62 2.19
C LEU A 140 3.61 23.31 2.89
N ALA A 141 2.69 22.52 2.36
CA ALA A 141 2.34 21.22 2.92
C ALA A 141 3.51 20.23 2.90
N GLN A 142 4.27 20.20 1.79
CA GLN A 142 5.49 19.39 1.72
C GLN A 142 6.56 19.90 2.69
N GLU A 143 6.73 21.21 2.81
CA GLU A 143 7.68 21.83 3.71
C GLU A 143 7.33 21.55 5.17
N ALA A 144 6.06 21.68 5.55
CA ALA A 144 5.55 21.36 6.89
C ALA A 144 5.85 19.91 7.23
N ARG A 145 5.57 18.99 6.30
CA ARG A 145 5.91 17.57 6.47
C ARG A 145 7.41 17.39 6.71
N ARG A 146 8.24 18.04 5.89
CA ARG A 146 9.71 17.91 5.97
C ARG A 146 10.24 18.43 7.31
N VAL A 147 9.70 19.54 7.80
CA VAL A 147 10.06 20.15 9.09
C VAL A 147 9.57 19.31 10.27
N LEU A 148 8.32 18.83 10.25
CA LEU A 148 7.79 17.92 11.28
C LEU A 148 8.61 16.64 11.39
N ASP A 149 8.86 15.97 10.26
CA ASP A 149 9.64 14.73 10.23
C ASP A 149 11.08 14.97 10.73
N ARG A 150 11.63 16.17 10.50
CA ARG A 150 12.94 16.59 11.01
C ARG A 150 12.94 16.80 12.52
N ILE A 151 11.94 17.51 13.06
CA ILE A 151 11.82 17.80 14.50
C ILE A 151 11.58 16.50 15.27
N VAL A 152 10.54 15.75 14.92
CA VAL A 152 10.20 14.48 15.57
C VAL A 152 11.35 13.50 15.48
N GLY A 153 11.92 13.37 14.27
CA GLY A 153 13.00 12.45 14.01
C GLY A 153 14.23 12.76 14.85
N TYR A 154 14.63 14.02 14.95
CA TYR A 154 15.83 14.38 15.70
C TYR A 154 15.63 14.30 17.22
N ASP A 155 14.55 14.87 17.74
CA ASP A 155 14.35 14.98 19.17
C ASP A 155 14.11 13.62 19.81
N LEU A 156 13.24 12.78 19.22
CA LEU A 156 13.02 11.42 19.72
C LEU A 156 14.22 10.51 19.48
N SER A 157 14.91 10.60 18.34
CA SER A 157 16.12 9.78 18.13
C SER A 157 17.24 10.18 19.08
N GLY A 158 17.41 11.48 19.34
CA GLY A 158 18.37 11.99 20.32
C GLY A 158 18.07 11.48 21.72
N LEU A 159 16.78 11.44 22.11
CA LEU A 159 16.36 10.82 23.36
C LEU A 159 16.65 9.32 23.39
N LEU A 160 16.31 8.57 22.33
CA LEU A 160 16.61 7.13 22.23
C LEU A 160 18.11 6.86 22.33
N TRP A 161 18.97 7.72 21.79
CA TRP A 161 20.42 7.57 21.91
C TRP A 161 20.90 7.72 23.36
N LYS A 162 20.33 8.69 24.08
CA LYS A 162 20.67 8.97 25.47
C LYS A 162 20.12 7.90 26.41
N LYS A 163 18.88 7.43 26.17
CA LYS A 163 18.12 6.58 27.10
C LYS A 163 18.07 5.10 26.73
N VAL A 164 18.35 4.74 25.49
CA VAL A 164 18.31 3.33 25.03
C VAL A 164 19.66 2.95 24.42
N ARG A 165 19.91 3.33 23.16
CA ARG A 165 21.14 2.98 22.44
C ARG A 165 21.42 3.94 21.29
N TYR A 166 22.70 4.27 21.09
CA TYR A 166 23.14 5.08 19.96
C TYR A 166 22.82 4.42 18.61
N GLY A 167 22.38 5.22 17.64
CA GLY A 167 22.07 4.77 16.28
C GLY A 167 20.62 4.34 16.05
N LEU A 168 19.78 4.34 17.09
CA LEU A 168 18.33 4.14 16.98
C LEU A 168 17.64 5.36 16.37
N SER A 169 16.50 5.16 15.72
CA SER A 169 15.67 6.24 15.21
C SER A 169 14.21 6.10 15.60
N ALA A 170 13.54 7.23 15.77
CA ALA A 170 12.09 7.33 15.81
C ALA A 170 11.63 8.24 14.67
N GLY A 171 10.39 8.06 14.24
CA GLY A 171 9.81 8.91 13.22
C GLY A 171 8.29 8.79 13.23
N ARG A 172 7.61 9.88 12.87
CA ARG A 172 6.16 10.01 12.98
C ARG A 172 5.39 8.88 12.30
N VAL A 173 5.82 8.43 11.12
CA VAL A 173 5.20 7.30 10.40
C VAL A 173 5.93 5.97 10.59
N GLN A 174 7.22 6.01 10.93
CA GLN A 174 8.04 4.81 11.15
C GLN A 174 7.63 4.11 12.45
N SER A 175 7.44 4.86 13.53
CA SER A 175 7.17 4.31 14.85
C SER A 175 5.79 3.65 14.95
N PRO A 176 4.68 4.24 14.46
CA PRO A 176 3.39 3.55 14.41
C PRO A 176 3.41 2.31 13.51
N ALA A 177 4.13 2.35 12.38
CA ALA A 177 4.27 1.18 11.51
C ALA A 177 5.01 0.03 12.21
N LEU A 178 6.05 0.34 12.99
CA LEU A 178 6.74 -0.65 13.82
C LEU A 178 5.81 -1.20 14.91
N ARG A 179 5.05 -0.33 15.56
CA ARG A 179 4.09 -0.69 16.60
C ARG A 179 3.06 -1.70 16.10
N ILE A 180 2.48 -1.52 14.91
CA ILE A 180 1.55 -2.49 14.29
C ILE A 180 2.15 -3.91 14.23
N LEU A 181 3.43 -4.01 13.87
CA LEU A 181 4.12 -5.29 13.77
C LEU A 181 4.41 -5.89 15.14
N VAL A 182 4.80 -5.06 16.11
CA VAL A 182 5.07 -5.48 17.50
C VAL A 182 3.78 -5.91 18.20
N GLU A 183 2.67 -5.20 18.01
CA GLU A 183 1.33 -5.60 18.49
C GLU A 183 0.94 -6.98 17.95
N ARG A 184 1.08 -7.21 16.64
CA ARG A 184 0.84 -8.54 16.04
C ARG A 184 1.75 -9.62 16.62
N GLU A 185 3.02 -9.31 16.88
CA GLU A 185 3.93 -10.29 17.48
C GLU A 185 3.55 -10.63 18.93
N ARG A 186 3.04 -9.65 19.69
CA ARG A 186 2.47 -9.90 21.03
C ARG A 186 1.19 -10.73 20.96
N GLU A 187 0.29 -10.46 20.02
CA GLU A 187 -0.91 -11.28 19.76
C GLU A 187 -0.54 -12.75 19.47
N ILE A 188 0.48 -12.98 18.65
CA ILE A 188 0.96 -14.33 18.32
C ILE A 188 1.50 -15.05 19.56
N ARG A 189 2.28 -14.36 20.40
CA ARG A 189 2.87 -14.94 21.61
C ARG A 189 1.85 -15.21 22.72
N ALA A 190 0.83 -14.37 22.83
CA ALA A 190 -0.23 -14.52 23.81
C ALA A 190 -1.32 -15.52 23.38
N PHE A 191 -1.30 -15.97 22.12
CA PHE A 191 -2.30 -16.88 21.59
C PHE A 191 -2.16 -18.28 22.18
N VAL A 192 -3.25 -18.80 22.75
CA VAL A 192 -3.36 -20.18 23.24
C VAL A 192 -4.21 -20.96 22.24
N PRO A 193 -3.62 -21.93 21.49
CA PRO A 193 -4.35 -22.79 20.58
C PRO A 193 -5.49 -23.52 21.29
N GLN A 194 -6.66 -23.52 20.65
CA GLN A 194 -7.84 -24.27 21.08
C GLN A 194 -8.05 -25.44 20.13
N GLN A 195 -8.25 -26.62 20.70
CA GLN A 195 -8.57 -27.83 19.96
C GLN A 195 -10.01 -27.76 19.45
N TYR A 196 -10.23 -28.22 18.22
CA TYR A 196 -11.55 -28.40 17.63
C TYR A 196 -11.55 -29.57 16.65
N PHE A 197 -12.75 -30.07 16.32
CA PHE A 197 -12.90 -31.26 15.49
C PHE A 197 -13.72 -30.96 14.24
N VAL A 198 -13.29 -31.52 13.11
CA VAL A 198 -14.05 -31.52 11.87
C VAL A 198 -14.40 -32.95 11.54
N LEU A 199 -15.70 -33.24 11.49
CA LEU A 199 -16.19 -34.54 11.07
C LEU A 199 -16.68 -34.44 9.63
N THR A 200 -16.23 -35.36 8.78
CA THR A 200 -16.61 -35.45 7.37
C THR A 200 -17.13 -36.84 7.07
N ALA A 201 -18.38 -36.93 6.61
CA ALA A 201 -18.94 -38.16 6.09
C ALA A 201 -18.63 -38.26 4.60
N HIS A 202 -17.86 -39.29 4.23
CA HIS A 202 -17.57 -39.64 2.85
C HIS A 202 -18.68 -40.57 2.36
N THR A 203 -19.55 -40.05 1.52
CA THR A 203 -20.72 -40.75 1.01
C THR A 203 -20.65 -40.90 -0.51
N GLN A 204 -21.55 -41.70 -1.06
CA GLN A 204 -21.73 -41.89 -2.50
C GLN A 204 -23.21 -41.74 -2.86
N THR A 205 -23.47 -41.06 -3.96
CA THR A 205 -24.83 -40.88 -4.49
C THR A 205 -25.35 -42.17 -5.13
N PRO A 206 -26.67 -42.30 -5.38
CA PRO A 206 -27.23 -43.45 -6.09
C PRO A 206 -26.63 -43.67 -7.49
N GLN A 207 -26.09 -42.62 -8.11
CA GLN A 207 -25.42 -42.64 -9.41
C GLN A 207 -23.95 -43.07 -9.32
N GLY A 208 -23.43 -43.34 -8.12
CA GLY A 208 -22.05 -43.76 -7.90
C GLY A 208 -21.04 -42.62 -7.75
N GLU A 209 -21.48 -41.35 -7.68
CA GLU A 209 -20.59 -40.20 -7.52
C GLU A 209 -20.23 -39.95 -6.05
N SER A 210 -18.98 -39.61 -5.76
CA SER A 210 -18.55 -39.30 -4.39
C SER A 210 -19.06 -37.95 -3.90
N LEU A 211 -19.52 -37.90 -2.65
CA LEU A 211 -19.98 -36.70 -1.97
C LEU A 211 -19.45 -36.69 -0.52
N ALA A 212 -18.56 -35.74 -0.21
CA ALA A 212 -18.07 -35.52 1.14
C ALA A 212 -18.84 -34.36 1.80
N ILE A 213 -19.60 -34.65 2.86
CA ILE A 213 -20.36 -33.65 3.62
C ILE A 213 -19.75 -33.50 5.02
N ALA A 214 -19.53 -32.25 5.45
CA ALA A 214 -18.95 -31.97 6.76
C ALA A 214 -20.02 -31.51 7.75
N LEU A 215 -19.89 -31.93 9.01
CA LEU A 215 -20.78 -31.51 10.09
C LEU A 215 -20.72 -29.98 10.25
N THR A 216 -21.87 -29.31 10.25
CA THR A 216 -21.91 -27.84 10.28
C THR A 216 -21.76 -27.27 11.68
N LYS A 217 -22.10 -28.05 12.71
CA LYS A 217 -22.00 -27.65 14.12
C LYS A 217 -20.73 -28.24 14.71
N GLU A 218 -19.88 -27.41 15.25
CA GLU A 218 -18.67 -27.84 15.95
C GLU A 218 -19.05 -28.60 17.24
N PRO A 219 -18.59 -29.85 17.44
CA PRO A 219 -18.78 -30.59 18.69
C PRO A 219 -18.04 -29.93 19.86
N ALA A 220 -18.60 -30.00 21.05
CA ALA A 220 -18.08 -29.34 22.25
C ALA A 220 -17.01 -30.15 23.01
N SER A 221 -16.94 -31.47 22.80
CA SER A 221 -15.95 -32.33 23.47
C SER A 221 -15.57 -33.55 22.65
N GLN A 222 -14.46 -34.19 23.01
CA GLN A 222 -14.00 -35.45 22.43
C GLN A 222 -15.05 -36.56 22.57
N GLU A 223 -15.74 -36.65 23.72
CA GLU A 223 -16.78 -37.65 23.94
C GLU A 223 -17.98 -37.41 22.99
N GLU A 224 -18.35 -36.14 22.76
CA GLU A 224 -19.40 -35.80 21.80
C GLU A 224 -18.99 -36.19 20.37
N VAL A 225 -17.72 -35.96 19.99
CA VAL A 225 -17.17 -36.38 18.69
C VAL A 225 -17.27 -37.89 18.50
N GLU A 226 -16.89 -38.68 19.50
CA GLU A 226 -16.93 -40.14 19.43
C GLU A 226 -18.37 -40.66 19.31
N VAL A 227 -19.29 -40.11 20.11
CA VAL A 227 -20.71 -40.45 20.05
C VAL A 227 -21.32 -40.09 18.70
N ILE A 228 -21.04 -38.89 18.18
CA ILE A 228 -21.51 -38.45 16.87
C ILE A 228 -20.92 -39.35 15.78
N ALA A 229 -19.62 -39.61 15.79
CA ALA A 229 -18.96 -40.42 14.77
C ALA A 229 -19.47 -41.86 14.76
N GLN A 230 -19.70 -42.48 15.92
CA GLN A 230 -20.28 -43.82 16.00
C GLN A 230 -21.71 -43.84 15.44
N LYS A 231 -22.59 -42.95 15.92
CA LYS A 231 -23.97 -42.87 15.44
C LYS A 231 -24.05 -42.57 13.94
N ALA A 232 -23.14 -41.75 13.43
CA ALA A 232 -23.03 -41.42 12.02
C ALA A 232 -22.69 -42.66 11.16
N ARG A 233 -21.83 -43.57 11.65
CA ARG A 233 -21.46 -44.82 10.97
C ARG A 233 -22.59 -45.85 10.92
N GLU A 234 -23.44 -45.86 11.94
CA GLU A 234 -24.58 -46.78 12.06
C GLU A 234 -25.86 -46.22 11.41
N SER A 235 -25.82 -44.98 10.91
CA SER A 235 -26.99 -44.30 10.35
C SER A 235 -27.17 -44.55 8.86
N GLU A 236 -28.44 -44.51 8.45
CA GLU A 236 -28.82 -44.29 7.06
C GLU A 236 -28.67 -42.80 6.74
N TRP A 237 -28.19 -42.51 5.53
CA TRP A 237 -27.94 -41.15 5.09
C TRP A 237 -28.88 -40.75 3.97
N VAL A 238 -29.44 -39.55 4.09
CA VAL A 238 -30.35 -38.99 3.09
C VAL A 238 -30.01 -37.54 2.84
N VAL A 239 -30.15 -37.11 1.58
CA VAL A 239 -30.10 -35.68 1.23
C VAL A 239 -31.37 -35.00 1.73
N VAL A 240 -31.20 -33.95 2.54
CA VAL A 240 -32.30 -33.19 3.12
C VAL A 240 -32.54 -31.85 2.43
N SER A 241 -31.50 -31.25 1.84
CA SER A 241 -31.65 -30.05 1.04
C SER A 241 -30.62 -29.93 -0.07
N VAL A 242 -31.04 -29.35 -1.19
CA VAL A 242 -30.18 -28.99 -2.32
C VAL A 242 -30.48 -27.56 -2.73
N GLU A 243 -29.61 -26.63 -2.31
CA GLU A 243 -29.79 -25.20 -2.55
C GLU A 243 -28.80 -24.69 -3.60
N ALA A 244 -29.33 -24.16 -4.71
CA ALA A 244 -28.54 -23.45 -5.70
C ALA A 244 -28.80 -21.94 -5.57
N LYS A 245 -27.72 -21.17 -5.38
CA LYS A 245 -27.78 -19.71 -5.33
C LYS A 245 -26.78 -19.13 -6.30
N GLU A 246 -27.26 -18.22 -7.15
CA GLU A 246 -26.38 -17.43 -7.98
C GLU A 246 -25.92 -16.18 -7.22
N GLU A 247 -24.61 -15.95 -7.21
CA GLU A 247 -23.97 -14.80 -6.60
C GLU A 247 -23.18 -14.01 -7.65
N SER A 248 -23.27 -12.69 -7.54
CA SER A 248 -22.53 -11.76 -8.37
C SER A 248 -21.21 -11.37 -7.69
N ARG A 249 -20.10 -11.47 -8.43
CA ARG A 249 -18.80 -10.93 -8.02
C ARG A 249 -18.56 -9.63 -8.78
N ALA A 250 -18.74 -8.51 -8.08
CA ALA A 250 -18.54 -7.17 -8.63
C ALA A 250 -17.14 -6.99 -9.22
N ALA A 251 -17.06 -6.16 -10.26
CA ALA A 251 -15.80 -5.77 -10.88
C ALA A 251 -14.91 -5.03 -9.86
N PRO A 252 -13.61 -5.31 -9.84
CA PRO A 252 -12.68 -4.62 -8.95
C PRO A 252 -12.44 -3.19 -9.42
N ALA A 253 -12.27 -2.26 -8.48
CA ALA A 253 -11.86 -0.90 -8.80
C ALA A 253 -10.49 -0.87 -9.51
N PRO A 254 -10.24 0.14 -10.37
CA PRO A 254 -8.91 0.43 -10.90
C PRO A 254 -7.85 0.54 -9.79
N PHE A 255 -6.59 0.33 -10.16
CA PHE A 255 -5.53 0.40 -9.15
C PHE A 255 -5.34 1.82 -8.62
N ILE A 256 -5.17 1.90 -7.31
CA ILE A 256 -4.49 2.98 -6.62
C ILE A 256 -3.13 2.46 -6.14
N THR A 257 -2.33 3.31 -5.53
CA THR A 257 -0.95 2.96 -5.14
C THR A 257 -0.90 1.77 -4.18
N SER A 258 -1.75 1.78 -3.15
CA SER A 258 -1.84 0.74 -2.14
C SER A 258 -2.28 -0.59 -2.75
N THR A 259 -3.34 -0.60 -3.57
CA THR A 259 -3.89 -1.82 -4.18
C THR A 259 -2.96 -2.38 -5.27
N LEU A 260 -2.22 -1.53 -5.99
CA LEU A 260 -1.17 -1.97 -6.91
C LEU A 260 -0.04 -2.68 -6.18
N GLN A 261 0.47 -2.08 -5.09
CA GLN A 261 1.55 -2.69 -4.30
C GLN A 261 1.11 -4.04 -3.69
N GLN A 262 -0.13 -4.13 -3.20
CA GLN A 262 -0.70 -5.37 -2.67
C GLN A 262 -0.83 -6.46 -3.75
N ALA A 263 -1.34 -6.11 -4.93
CA ALA A 263 -1.49 -7.04 -6.04
C ALA A 263 -0.13 -7.48 -6.62
N ALA A 264 0.81 -6.56 -6.78
CA ALA A 264 2.16 -6.88 -7.25
C ALA A 264 2.91 -7.80 -6.27
N SER A 265 2.71 -7.63 -4.96
CA SER A 265 3.29 -8.52 -3.96
C SER A 265 2.71 -9.93 -4.04
N SER A 266 1.37 -10.05 -4.02
CA SER A 266 0.70 -11.36 -4.02
C SER A 266 0.88 -12.12 -5.33
N ARG A 267 0.82 -11.43 -6.47
CA ARG A 267 0.80 -12.05 -7.81
C ARG A 267 2.15 -12.09 -8.49
N LEU A 268 3.02 -11.12 -8.24
CA LEU A 268 4.33 -11.02 -8.90
C LEU A 268 5.50 -11.31 -7.97
N GLY A 269 5.27 -11.36 -6.65
CA GLY A 269 6.33 -11.47 -5.64
C GLY A 269 7.17 -10.21 -5.52
N PHE A 270 6.65 -9.05 -5.93
CA PHE A 270 7.40 -7.79 -5.85
C PHE A 270 7.32 -7.19 -4.45
N THR A 271 8.44 -6.65 -3.95
CA THR A 271 8.41 -5.73 -2.82
C THR A 271 7.79 -4.40 -3.26
N PRO A 272 7.10 -3.63 -2.39
CA PRO A 272 6.68 -2.26 -2.66
C PRO A 272 7.73 -1.39 -3.36
N VAL A 273 8.99 -1.40 -2.92
CA VAL A 273 10.07 -0.62 -3.58
C VAL A 273 10.28 -1.07 -5.02
N ARG A 274 10.32 -2.39 -5.28
CA ARG A 274 10.46 -2.95 -6.63
C ARG A 274 9.26 -2.60 -7.51
N THR A 275 8.05 -2.67 -6.96
CA THR A 275 6.80 -2.25 -7.63
C THR A 275 6.86 -0.79 -8.04
N MET A 276 7.18 0.12 -7.11
CA MET A 276 7.23 1.55 -7.40
C MET A 276 8.32 1.92 -8.39
N ARG A 277 9.48 1.24 -8.33
CA ARG A 277 10.55 1.41 -9.34
C ARG A 277 10.09 1.01 -10.75
N ALA A 278 9.38 -0.11 -10.88
CA ALA A 278 8.85 -0.56 -12.17
C ALA A 278 7.73 0.36 -12.66
N ALA A 279 6.83 0.81 -11.77
CA ALA A 279 5.75 1.73 -12.09
C ALA A 279 6.29 3.11 -12.53
N GLN A 280 7.28 3.66 -11.82
CA GLN A 280 7.96 4.90 -12.21
C GLN A 280 8.51 4.80 -13.63
N ALA A 281 9.23 3.72 -13.95
CA ALA A 281 9.80 3.54 -15.28
C ALA A 281 8.73 3.41 -16.38
N LEU A 282 7.59 2.76 -16.09
CA LEU A 282 6.45 2.69 -17.00
C LEU A 282 5.81 4.07 -17.22
N TYR A 283 5.62 4.85 -16.15
CA TYR A 283 5.07 6.21 -16.21
C TYR A 283 5.99 7.14 -17.02
N GLU A 284 7.29 7.15 -16.73
CA GLU A 284 8.29 7.98 -17.42
C GLU A 284 8.44 7.64 -18.91
N ALA A 285 8.14 6.39 -19.29
CA ALA A 285 8.07 5.93 -20.67
C ALA A 285 6.71 6.20 -21.34
N GLY A 286 5.73 6.74 -20.61
CA GLY A 286 4.39 7.06 -21.11
C GLY A 286 3.48 5.85 -21.28
N HIS A 287 3.70 4.76 -20.54
CA HIS A 287 2.91 3.53 -20.64
C HIS A 287 1.74 3.47 -19.66
N ILE A 288 1.87 4.11 -18.50
CA ILE A 288 0.82 4.18 -17.48
C ILE A 288 0.63 5.62 -17.00
N THR A 289 -0.50 5.89 -16.35
CA THR A 289 -0.73 7.12 -15.58
C THR A 289 0.15 7.18 -14.33
N TYR A 290 0.16 8.34 -13.67
CA TYR A 290 0.96 8.57 -12.47
C TYR A 290 0.66 7.56 -11.36
N MET A 291 1.70 6.92 -10.83
CA MET A 291 1.58 5.75 -9.95
C MET A 291 1.44 6.08 -8.47
N ARG A 292 1.45 7.37 -8.09
CA ARG A 292 1.22 7.83 -6.70
C ARG A 292 -0.12 8.56 -6.63
N THR A 293 -1.15 7.74 -6.52
CA THR A 293 -2.56 8.15 -6.47
C THR A 293 -3.31 7.32 -5.43
N ASP A 294 -4.27 7.94 -4.79
CA ASP A 294 -5.31 7.35 -3.92
C ASP A 294 -6.69 7.37 -4.59
N SER A 295 -6.79 7.91 -5.81
CA SER A 295 -8.03 8.04 -6.57
C SER A 295 -8.23 6.83 -7.50
N PRO A 296 -9.33 6.07 -7.37
CA PRO A 296 -9.68 5.01 -8.30
C PRO A 296 -10.43 5.55 -9.54
N THR A 297 -10.57 6.87 -9.66
CA THR A 297 -11.38 7.52 -10.70
C THR A 297 -10.72 7.38 -12.07
N LEU A 298 -11.52 7.24 -13.12
CA LEU A 298 -11.08 7.23 -14.51
C LEU A 298 -11.67 8.44 -15.24
N SER A 299 -10.88 9.05 -16.11
CA SER A 299 -11.33 10.12 -16.99
C SER A 299 -12.30 9.61 -18.06
N GLU A 300 -13.15 10.50 -18.58
CA GLU A 300 -14.06 10.18 -19.69
C GLU A 300 -13.33 9.63 -20.93
N GLN A 301 -12.12 10.12 -21.20
CA GLN A 301 -11.29 9.61 -22.29
C GLN A 301 -10.82 8.18 -22.01
N ALA A 302 -10.41 7.89 -20.78
CA ALA A 302 -9.98 6.56 -20.38
C ALA A 302 -11.13 5.55 -20.40
N LEU A 303 -12.31 5.93 -19.93
CA LEU A 303 -13.51 5.09 -19.98
C LEU A 303 -13.83 4.67 -21.42
N ARG A 304 -13.85 5.63 -22.36
CA ARG A 304 -14.05 5.33 -23.80
C ARG A 304 -12.95 4.44 -24.39
N ALA A 305 -11.69 4.62 -23.97
CA ALA A 305 -10.58 3.79 -24.45
C ALA A 305 -10.67 2.36 -23.90
N LEU A 306 -11.04 2.20 -22.63
CA LEU A 306 -11.24 0.91 -21.98
C LEU A 306 -12.46 0.18 -22.54
N GLU A 307 -13.58 0.88 -22.77
CA GLU A 307 -14.76 0.33 -23.45
C GLU A 307 -14.37 -0.31 -24.79
N LYS A 308 -13.67 0.43 -25.65
CA LYS A 308 -13.22 -0.07 -26.95
C LYS A 308 -12.30 -1.29 -26.80
N ALA A 309 -11.39 -1.26 -25.84
CA ALA A 309 -10.48 -2.38 -25.60
C ALA A 309 -11.23 -3.63 -25.10
N VAL A 310 -12.16 -3.47 -24.14
CA VAL A 310 -12.98 -4.58 -23.61
C VAL A 310 -13.85 -5.18 -24.70
N ILE A 311 -14.56 -4.35 -25.48
CA ILE A 311 -15.42 -4.84 -26.56
C ILE A 311 -14.59 -5.57 -27.63
N SER A 312 -13.41 -5.05 -27.97
CA SER A 312 -12.54 -5.67 -28.98
C SER A 312 -11.93 -7.00 -28.53
N GLU A 313 -11.62 -7.16 -27.24
CA GLU A 313 -10.91 -8.34 -26.72
C GLU A 313 -11.87 -9.42 -26.18
N PHE A 314 -12.98 -9.01 -25.56
CA PHE A 314 -13.90 -9.92 -24.86
C PHE A 314 -15.31 -9.93 -25.44
N GLY A 315 -15.71 -8.93 -26.22
CA GLY A 315 -17.07 -8.80 -26.74
C GLY A 315 -17.95 -7.81 -25.98
N LYS A 316 -19.03 -7.38 -26.61
CA LYS A 316 -19.95 -6.35 -26.10
C LYS A 316 -20.70 -6.79 -24.84
N GLU A 317 -20.96 -8.09 -24.73
CA GLU A 317 -21.60 -8.74 -23.59
C GLU A 317 -20.76 -8.69 -22.31
N TYR A 318 -19.45 -8.48 -22.41
CA TYR A 318 -18.56 -8.34 -21.27
C TYR A 318 -18.41 -6.90 -20.79
N HIS A 319 -18.76 -5.89 -21.58
CA HIS A 319 -18.59 -4.49 -21.22
C HIS A 319 -19.72 -3.98 -20.30
N GLU A 320 -19.32 -3.20 -19.29
CA GLU A 320 -20.19 -2.37 -18.47
C GLU A 320 -19.37 -1.20 -17.92
N THR A 321 -19.85 0.03 -18.11
CA THR A 321 -19.15 1.22 -17.63
C THR A 321 -19.35 1.37 -16.14
N HIS A 322 -18.26 1.38 -15.37
CA HIS A 322 -18.27 1.56 -13.93
C HIS A 322 -17.51 2.82 -13.54
N GLN A 323 -18.16 3.71 -12.81
CA GLN A 323 -17.50 4.87 -12.19
C GLN A 323 -17.14 4.57 -10.73
N PHE A 324 -15.84 4.54 -10.45
CA PHE A 324 -15.32 4.43 -9.10
C PHE A 324 -14.94 5.81 -8.58
N ARG A 325 -15.24 6.07 -7.30
CA ARG A 325 -14.88 7.33 -6.63
C ARG A 325 -14.09 7.04 -5.36
N ALA A 326 -13.19 7.95 -5.01
CA ALA A 326 -12.48 7.89 -3.74
C ALA A 326 -13.47 8.03 -2.58
N LYS A 327 -13.16 7.38 -1.45
CA LYS A 327 -13.97 7.49 -0.22
C LYS A 327 -13.64 8.73 0.62
N SER A 328 -12.46 9.33 0.42
CA SER A 328 -12.00 10.48 1.19
C SER A 328 -12.17 11.79 0.40
N LYS A 329 -12.39 12.89 1.14
CA LYS A 329 -12.32 14.27 0.63
C LYS A 329 -10.86 14.75 0.39
N THR A 330 -9.88 13.95 0.79
CA THR A 330 -8.43 14.24 0.70
C THR A 330 -7.80 13.89 -0.63
N ALA A 331 -8.53 13.24 -1.55
CA ALA A 331 -8.01 13.01 -2.88
C ALA A 331 -7.57 14.37 -3.41
N GLN A 332 -6.27 14.54 -3.65
CA GLN A 332 -5.79 15.73 -4.35
C GLN A 332 -6.51 15.69 -5.71
N GLU A 333 -7.60 16.46 -5.83
CA GLU A 333 -8.63 16.33 -6.87
C GLU A 333 -8.06 16.80 -8.22
N ALA A 334 -7.24 15.92 -8.81
CA ALA A 334 -6.80 15.90 -10.20
C ALA A 334 -6.18 14.53 -10.57
N HIS A 335 -6.02 13.59 -9.64
CA HIS A 335 -5.33 12.33 -9.91
C HIS A 335 -6.31 11.26 -10.41
N GLU A 336 -5.91 10.60 -11.48
CA GLU A 336 -6.60 9.43 -12.03
C GLU A 336 -6.05 8.14 -11.40
N ALA A 337 -6.77 7.04 -11.54
CA ALA A 337 -6.29 5.71 -11.21
C ALA A 337 -5.03 5.33 -11.99
N ILE A 338 -4.29 4.35 -11.47
CA ILE A 338 -3.17 3.73 -12.17
C ILE A 338 -3.72 2.79 -13.25
N ARG A 339 -3.58 3.21 -14.51
CA ARG A 339 -4.08 2.52 -15.70
C ARG A 339 -3.11 2.67 -16.88
N PRO A 340 -3.23 1.86 -17.95
CA PRO A 340 -2.50 2.11 -19.19
C PRO A 340 -2.89 3.46 -19.81
N THR A 341 -1.94 4.15 -20.43
CA THR A 341 -2.21 5.31 -21.29
C THR A 341 -2.89 4.89 -22.59
N ASN A 342 -2.59 3.67 -23.07
CA ASN A 342 -3.26 3.04 -24.20
C ASN A 342 -3.64 1.58 -23.84
N PRO A 343 -4.91 1.31 -23.49
CA PRO A 343 -5.34 -0.03 -23.07
C PRO A 343 -5.34 -1.07 -24.22
N SER A 344 -5.37 -0.64 -25.48
CA SER A 344 -5.25 -1.54 -26.64
C SER A 344 -3.83 -2.09 -26.81
N ARG A 345 -2.83 -1.50 -26.14
CA ARG A 345 -1.47 -2.04 -26.12
C ARG A 345 -1.38 -3.19 -25.12
N GLU A 346 -1.21 -4.40 -25.62
CA GLU A 346 -1.14 -5.62 -24.78
C GLU A 346 0.10 -5.67 -23.88
N THR A 347 1.27 -5.24 -24.40
CA THR A 347 2.54 -5.30 -23.67
C THR A 347 3.32 -3.99 -23.74
N ALA A 348 3.95 -3.61 -22.62
CA ALA A 348 4.80 -2.42 -22.53
C ALA A 348 5.87 -2.60 -21.43
N GLY A 349 6.97 -1.84 -21.52
CA GLY A 349 8.11 -1.95 -20.61
C GLY A 349 9.36 -2.58 -21.26
N ALA A 350 10.53 -2.10 -20.84
CA ALA A 350 11.84 -2.52 -21.32
C ALA A 350 12.39 -3.74 -20.58
N THR A 351 12.00 -3.94 -19.32
CA THR A 351 12.42 -5.07 -18.48
C THR A 351 11.28 -6.02 -18.19
N GLU A 352 11.61 -7.23 -17.74
CA GLU A 352 10.59 -8.21 -17.36
C GLU A 352 9.72 -7.73 -16.21
N ASP A 353 10.31 -7.05 -15.23
CA ASP A 353 9.55 -6.45 -14.13
C ASP A 353 8.51 -5.44 -14.62
N GLN A 354 8.90 -4.60 -15.58
CA GLN A 354 8.01 -3.60 -16.17
C GLN A 354 6.90 -4.27 -16.98
N ARG A 355 7.21 -5.29 -17.79
CA ARG A 355 6.20 -6.03 -18.58
C ARG A 355 5.17 -6.72 -17.69
N ARG A 356 5.62 -7.41 -16.64
CA ARG A 356 4.74 -8.10 -15.69
C ARG A 356 3.87 -7.13 -14.91
N LEU A 357 4.42 -5.99 -14.48
CA LEU A 357 3.64 -4.96 -13.78
C LEU A 357 2.63 -4.29 -14.72
N TYR A 358 3.02 -3.98 -15.95
CA TYR A 358 2.13 -3.42 -16.96
C TYR A 358 0.95 -4.36 -17.27
N ALA A 359 1.21 -5.66 -17.47
CA ALA A 359 0.18 -6.66 -17.70
C ALA A 359 -0.82 -6.71 -16.52
N LEU A 360 -0.32 -6.65 -15.29
CA LEU A 360 -1.16 -6.57 -14.09
C LEU A 360 -2.04 -5.30 -14.08
N ILE A 361 -1.46 -4.13 -14.38
CA ILE A 361 -2.17 -2.85 -14.44
C ILE A 361 -3.24 -2.87 -15.54
N ARG A 362 -2.90 -3.35 -16.74
CA ARG A 362 -3.84 -3.48 -17.87
C ARG A 362 -5.00 -4.40 -17.54
N SER A 363 -4.71 -5.59 -17.02
CA SER A 363 -5.71 -6.58 -16.61
C SER A 363 -6.71 -5.97 -15.61
N ARG A 364 -6.22 -5.27 -14.57
CA ARG A 364 -7.11 -4.61 -13.60
C ARG A 364 -7.95 -3.50 -14.22
N ALA A 365 -7.36 -2.67 -15.09
CA ALA A 365 -8.07 -1.56 -15.73
C ALA A 365 -9.20 -2.08 -16.64
N LEU A 366 -8.95 -3.12 -17.44
CA LEU A 366 -9.98 -3.78 -18.25
C LEU A 366 -11.06 -4.43 -17.39
N ALA A 367 -10.66 -5.23 -16.40
CA ALA A 367 -11.57 -5.88 -15.46
C ALA A 367 -12.50 -4.88 -14.75
N SER A 368 -12.04 -3.67 -14.47
CA SER A 368 -12.85 -2.64 -13.83
C SER A 368 -14.02 -2.13 -14.69
N GLN A 369 -13.95 -2.28 -16.01
CA GLN A 369 -14.97 -1.85 -16.97
C GLN A 369 -15.69 -3.04 -17.62
N MET A 370 -15.71 -4.17 -16.92
CA MET A 370 -16.40 -5.38 -17.33
C MET A 370 -17.56 -5.70 -16.40
N ARG A 371 -18.52 -6.47 -16.91
CA ARG A 371 -19.66 -6.96 -16.12
C ARG A 371 -19.20 -7.82 -14.94
N PRO A 372 -19.96 -7.83 -13.83
CA PRO A 372 -19.76 -8.77 -12.74
C PRO A 372 -19.71 -10.22 -13.22
N ALA A 373 -18.85 -11.02 -12.60
CA ALA A 373 -18.88 -12.46 -12.80
C ALA A 373 -20.10 -13.06 -12.08
N ARG A 374 -20.73 -14.08 -12.67
CA ARG A 374 -21.84 -14.82 -12.04
C ARG A 374 -21.33 -16.19 -11.63
N VAL A 375 -21.43 -16.49 -10.34
CA VAL A 375 -20.98 -17.75 -9.74
C VAL A 375 -22.19 -18.43 -9.16
N GLU A 376 -22.45 -19.67 -9.54
CA GLU A 376 -23.45 -20.50 -8.89
C GLU A 376 -22.78 -21.23 -7.73
N ARG A 377 -23.33 -21.05 -6.53
CA ARG A 377 -22.99 -21.83 -5.34
C ARG A 377 -24.06 -22.89 -5.13
N LEU A 378 -23.63 -24.13 -4.99
CA LEU A 378 -24.48 -25.27 -4.70
C LEU A 378 -24.17 -25.75 -3.29
N ARG A 379 -25.18 -25.83 -2.43
CA ARG A 379 -25.07 -26.40 -1.09
C ARG A 379 -25.94 -27.65 -1.01
N ILE A 380 -25.31 -28.78 -0.74
CA ILE A 380 -26.00 -30.05 -0.52
C ILE A 380 -25.87 -30.36 0.95
N CYS A 381 -26.99 -30.55 1.65
CA CYS A 381 -26.99 -31.01 3.02
C CYS A 381 -27.61 -32.40 3.12
N GLY A 382 -26.92 -33.29 3.83
CA GLY A 382 -27.40 -34.60 4.22
C GLY A 382 -27.67 -34.67 5.72
N ARG A 383 -28.35 -35.74 6.11
CA ARG A 383 -28.68 -36.06 7.49
C ARG A 383 -28.47 -37.55 7.73
N ALA A 384 -27.86 -37.86 8.87
CA ALA A 384 -27.76 -39.20 9.42
C ALA A 384 -29.01 -39.48 10.28
N SER A 385 -29.68 -40.61 10.07
CA SER A 385 -30.95 -40.95 10.72
C SER A 385 -30.89 -40.91 12.25
N ALA A 386 -29.79 -41.39 12.88
CA ALA A 386 -29.60 -41.38 14.34
C ALA A 386 -29.16 -40.01 14.90
N LEU A 387 -28.98 -39.00 14.03
CA LEU A 387 -28.48 -37.67 14.36
C LEU A 387 -29.34 -36.59 13.66
N ALA A 388 -30.66 -36.70 13.77
CA ALA A 388 -31.59 -35.92 12.97
C ALA A 388 -31.44 -34.38 13.13
N ASP A 389 -30.96 -33.92 14.28
CA ASP A 389 -30.78 -32.49 14.60
C ASP A 389 -29.44 -31.91 14.10
N LEU A 390 -28.57 -32.74 13.51
CA LEU A 390 -27.26 -32.32 13.03
C LEU A 390 -27.22 -32.28 11.50
N ALA A 391 -26.94 -31.08 10.96
CA ALA A 391 -26.78 -30.90 9.53
C ALA A 391 -25.34 -31.18 9.09
N TRP A 392 -25.20 -31.89 7.97
CA TRP A 392 -23.92 -32.17 7.33
C TRP A 392 -23.97 -31.65 5.92
N CYS A 393 -23.07 -30.75 5.53
CA CYS A 393 -23.19 -30.08 4.25
C CYS A 393 -21.88 -30.05 3.47
N ALA A 394 -22.01 -30.09 2.15
CA ALA A 394 -20.98 -29.77 1.18
C ALA A 394 -21.35 -28.47 0.48
N THR A 395 -20.36 -27.67 0.11
CA THR A 395 -20.56 -26.48 -0.72
C THR A 395 -19.67 -26.56 -1.94
N GLY A 396 -20.28 -26.47 -3.11
CA GLY A 396 -19.60 -26.34 -4.40
C GLY A 396 -19.82 -24.96 -4.99
N SER A 397 -18.98 -24.61 -5.94
CA SER A 397 -19.12 -23.38 -6.71
C SER A 397 -18.61 -23.56 -8.13
N ARG A 398 -19.34 -23.01 -9.10
CA ARG A 398 -18.88 -22.92 -10.49
C ARG A 398 -19.17 -21.55 -11.10
N VAL A 399 -18.27 -21.09 -11.95
CA VAL A 399 -18.48 -19.87 -12.73
C VAL A 399 -19.48 -20.13 -13.86
N VAL A 400 -20.63 -19.43 -13.83
CA VAL A 400 -21.66 -19.48 -14.88
C VAL A 400 -21.38 -18.46 -15.97
N PHE A 401 -20.95 -17.26 -15.58
CA PHE A 401 -20.51 -16.22 -16.50
C PHE A 401 -19.21 -15.61 -15.98
N PRO A 402 -18.10 -15.66 -16.74
CA PRO A 402 -16.81 -15.15 -16.25
C PRO A 402 -16.81 -13.65 -15.93
N GLY A 403 -17.56 -12.82 -16.68
CA GLY A 403 -17.49 -11.36 -16.52
C GLY A 403 -16.05 -10.86 -16.50
N TRP A 404 -15.71 -9.98 -15.56
CA TRP A 404 -14.36 -9.45 -15.38
C TRP A 404 -13.27 -10.50 -15.12
N LEU A 405 -13.61 -11.72 -14.68
CA LEU A 405 -12.62 -12.79 -14.50
C LEU A 405 -11.98 -13.23 -15.82
N ALA A 406 -12.59 -12.93 -16.97
CA ALA A 406 -11.97 -13.16 -18.27
C ALA A 406 -10.72 -12.29 -18.49
N ALA A 407 -10.73 -11.04 -18.03
CA ALA A 407 -9.55 -10.16 -18.05
C ALA A 407 -8.57 -10.44 -16.90
N ASP A 408 -9.02 -11.15 -15.85
CA ASP A 408 -8.19 -11.52 -14.71
C ASP A 408 -8.33 -13.03 -14.32
N PRO A 409 -7.84 -13.97 -15.14
CA PRO A 409 -8.08 -15.41 -14.95
C PRO A 409 -7.54 -15.95 -13.63
N ALA A 410 -6.42 -15.40 -13.13
CA ALA A 410 -5.84 -15.84 -11.87
C ALA A 410 -6.65 -15.37 -10.63
N ALA A 411 -7.75 -14.63 -10.80
CA ALA A 411 -8.73 -14.33 -9.75
C ALA A 411 -9.97 -15.26 -9.76
N ARG A 412 -10.07 -16.16 -10.76
CA ARG A 412 -11.19 -17.10 -10.94
C ARG A 412 -11.23 -18.13 -9.82
N GLY A 413 -10.09 -18.73 -9.49
CA GLY A 413 -10.03 -19.93 -8.66
C GLY A 413 -10.42 -21.18 -9.45
N GLU A 414 -10.44 -22.33 -8.77
CA GLU A 414 -10.90 -23.61 -9.34
C GLU A 414 -12.39 -23.81 -9.03
N ASP A 415 -13.12 -24.38 -9.99
CA ASP A 415 -14.52 -24.74 -9.79
C ASP A 415 -14.58 -25.98 -8.89
N MET A 416 -15.33 -25.92 -7.80
CA MET A 416 -15.58 -27.05 -6.90
C MET A 416 -16.95 -27.62 -7.26
N LEU A 417 -16.96 -28.67 -8.09
CA LEU A 417 -18.20 -29.30 -8.54
C LEU A 417 -18.70 -30.28 -7.48
N LEU A 418 -20.01 -30.26 -7.24
CA LEU A 418 -20.71 -31.29 -6.47
C LEU A 418 -21.55 -32.16 -7.43
N PRO A 419 -21.81 -33.43 -7.06
CA PRO A 419 -22.62 -34.32 -7.87
C PRO A 419 -24.06 -33.84 -7.99
N LYS A 420 -24.75 -34.29 -9.04
CA LYS A 420 -26.17 -33.99 -9.22
C LYS A 420 -27.00 -34.96 -8.40
N VAL A 421 -27.68 -34.46 -7.38
CA VAL A 421 -28.53 -35.24 -6.49
C VAL A 421 -29.82 -34.47 -6.18
N SER A 422 -30.90 -35.19 -5.91
CA SER A 422 -32.18 -34.62 -5.49
C SER A 422 -32.37 -34.75 -3.99
N GLU A 423 -33.19 -33.86 -3.42
CA GLU A 423 -33.69 -34.05 -2.05
C GLU A 423 -34.39 -35.40 -1.90
N GLY A 424 -34.22 -36.03 -0.75
CA GLY A 424 -34.71 -37.38 -0.46
C GLY A 424 -33.86 -38.52 -1.01
N ALA A 425 -32.80 -38.25 -1.78
CA ALA A 425 -31.92 -39.31 -2.27
C ALA A 425 -31.14 -39.97 -1.12
N GLU A 426 -31.12 -41.29 -1.10
CA GLU A 426 -30.30 -42.09 -0.18
C GLU A 426 -28.81 -41.99 -0.57
N LEU A 427 -27.96 -41.90 0.44
CA LEU A 427 -26.51 -41.83 0.29
C LEU A 427 -25.89 -43.07 0.93
N THR A 428 -24.97 -43.72 0.21
CA THR A 428 -24.19 -44.83 0.77
C THR A 428 -22.99 -44.25 1.50
N LEU A 429 -22.89 -44.48 2.81
CA LEU A 429 -21.73 -44.08 3.61
C LEU A 429 -20.56 -45.04 3.35
N HIS A 430 -19.38 -44.48 3.10
CA HIS A 430 -18.11 -45.22 3.04
C HIS A 430 -17.32 -45.11 4.34
N ASP A 431 -17.17 -43.88 4.84
CA ASP A 431 -16.43 -43.61 6.08
C ASP A 431 -16.87 -42.29 6.73
N VAL A 432 -16.63 -42.17 8.04
CA VAL A 432 -16.69 -40.91 8.78
C VAL A 432 -15.29 -40.59 9.27
N ALA A 433 -14.67 -39.61 8.61
CA ALA A 433 -13.38 -39.07 8.98
C ALA A 433 -13.53 -38.07 10.13
N VAL A 434 -12.68 -38.20 11.15
CA VAL A 434 -12.58 -37.27 12.27
C VAL A 434 -11.21 -36.62 12.20
N GLU A 435 -11.18 -35.32 11.90
CA GLU A 435 -9.95 -34.54 11.88
C GLU A 435 -9.84 -33.71 13.15
N GLU A 436 -8.83 -34.01 13.96
CA GLU A 436 -8.41 -33.14 15.06
C GLU A 436 -7.66 -31.93 14.51
N LYS A 437 -8.09 -30.73 14.90
CA LYS A 437 -7.48 -29.47 14.49
C LYS A 437 -7.25 -28.56 15.67
N TRP A 438 -6.36 -27.60 15.45
CA TRP A 438 -5.99 -26.60 16.43
C TRP A 438 -6.07 -25.22 15.79
N THR A 439 -6.72 -24.29 16.48
CA THR A 439 -6.74 -22.90 16.05
C THR A 439 -5.31 -22.37 15.96
N GLN A 440 -5.07 -21.49 15.00
CA GLN A 440 -3.75 -20.96 14.70
C GLN A 440 -3.66 -19.49 15.13
N PRO A 441 -2.49 -19.01 15.58
CA PRO A 441 -2.32 -17.61 15.90
C PRO A 441 -2.56 -16.72 14.67
N PRO A 442 -2.88 -15.43 14.86
CA PRO A 442 -3.00 -14.51 13.75
C PRO A 442 -1.70 -14.47 12.94
N ARG A 443 -1.81 -14.48 11.61
CA ARG A 443 -0.61 -14.49 10.76
C ARG A 443 0.16 -13.18 10.88
N ARG A 444 1.49 -13.25 10.87
CA ARG A 444 2.35 -12.07 10.69
C ARG A 444 1.95 -11.32 9.41
N TYR A 445 2.15 -10.00 9.41
CA TYR A 445 1.94 -9.20 8.21
C TYR A 445 3.02 -9.48 7.17
N THR A 446 2.64 -9.51 5.89
CA THR A 446 3.58 -9.35 4.78
C THR A 446 3.79 -7.85 4.51
N GLU A 447 4.73 -7.47 3.62
CA GLU A 447 4.86 -6.06 3.18
C GLU A 447 3.53 -5.51 2.63
N ALA A 448 2.80 -6.30 1.84
CA ALA A 448 1.48 -5.94 1.34
C ALA A 448 0.41 -5.87 2.45
N GLY A 449 0.46 -6.81 3.40
CA GLY A 449 -0.44 -6.81 4.55
C GLY A 449 -0.26 -5.57 5.42
N LEU A 450 1.00 -5.13 5.63
CA LEU A 450 1.30 -3.91 6.37
C LEU A 450 0.82 -2.66 5.61
N ILE A 451 0.98 -2.57 4.29
CA ILE A 451 0.46 -1.44 3.50
C ILE A 451 -1.06 -1.32 3.65
N ARG A 452 -1.77 -2.45 3.57
CA ARG A 452 -3.23 -2.46 3.78
C ARG A 452 -3.59 -1.94 5.17
N GLU A 453 -2.84 -2.36 6.19
CA GLU A 453 -3.11 -1.93 7.56
C GLU A 453 -2.78 -0.45 7.79
N LEU A 454 -1.69 0.05 7.19
CA LEU A 454 -1.31 1.47 7.20
C LEU A 454 -2.39 2.34 6.54
N GLU A 455 -2.84 1.96 5.35
CA GLU A 455 -3.94 2.64 4.64
C GLU A 455 -5.23 2.63 5.47
N LYS A 456 -5.63 1.47 6.01
CA LYS A 456 -6.82 1.32 6.85
C LYS A 456 -6.78 2.23 8.08
N ARG A 457 -5.60 2.42 8.68
CA ARG A 457 -5.40 3.26 9.88
C ARG A 457 -5.09 4.73 9.55
N GLY A 458 -5.08 5.12 8.28
CA GLY A 458 -4.76 6.50 7.87
C GLY A 458 -3.29 6.88 8.03
N ILE A 459 -2.40 5.90 8.22
CA ILE A 459 -0.97 6.10 8.44
C ILE A 459 -0.24 6.08 7.10
N GLY A 460 0.41 7.19 6.77
CA GLY A 460 1.13 7.35 5.51
C GLY A 460 0.21 7.68 4.32
N ARG A 461 0.82 7.75 3.13
CA ARG A 461 0.22 8.20 1.87
C ARG A 461 0.84 7.40 0.72
N PRO A 462 0.26 7.43 -0.50
CA PRO A 462 0.85 6.84 -1.70
C PRO A 462 2.38 7.00 -1.86
N SER A 463 2.90 8.19 -1.53
CA SER A 463 4.33 8.52 -1.62
C SER A 463 5.20 7.91 -0.52
N THR A 464 4.63 7.38 0.56
CA THR A 464 5.40 7.02 1.77
C THR A 464 5.36 5.53 2.12
N TYR A 465 4.38 4.76 1.65
CA TYR A 465 4.25 3.34 2.01
C TYR A 465 5.53 2.51 1.81
N ALA A 466 6.14 2.60 0.62
CA ALA A 466 7.36 1.85 0.32
C ALA A 466 8.55 2.33 1.17
N ALA A 467 8.67 3.63 1.38
CA ALA A 467 9.75 4.24 2.16
C ALA A 467 9.65 3.91 3.66
N ILE A 468 8.43 3.83 4.22
CA ILE A 468 8.18 3.40 5.60
C ILE A 468 8.75 2.00 5.81
N ILE A 469 8.36 1.06 4.95
CA ILE A 469 8.81 -0.35 5.02
C ILE A 469 10.33 -0.44 4.86
N GLU A 470 10.89 0.26 3.87
CA GLU A 470 12.34 0.29 3.65
C GLU A 470 13.10 0.85 4.86
N THR A 471 12.55 1.86 5.53
CA THR A 471 13.14 2.44 6.73
C THR A 471 13.17 1.44 7.89
N LEU A 472 12.09 0.67 8.10
CA LEU A 472 12.05 -0.36 9.15
C LEU A 472 13.17 -1.41 8.97
N PHE A 473 13.43 -1.83 7.73
CA PHE A 473 14.52 -2.74 7.41
C PHE A 473 15.89 -2.08 7.56
N THR A 474 16.08 -0.87 7.02
CA THR A 474 17.36 -0.14 7.07
C THR A 474 17.80 0.12 8.51
N ARG A 475 16.83 0.36 9.41
CA ARG A 475 17.07 0.56 10.84
C ARG A 475 17.18 -0.74 11.63
N ARG A 476 17.04 -1.90 10.97
CA ARG A 476 17.09 -3.24 11.58
C ARG A 476 16.06 -3.41 12.70
N TYR A 477 14.89 -2.78 12.55
CA TYR A 477 13.78 -2.98 13.48
C TYR A 477 12.94 -4.19 13.13
N VAL A 478 12.92 -4.54 11.84
CA VAL A 478 12.15 -5.64 11.29
C VAL A 478 13.06 -6.46 10.38
N GLU A 479 12.87 -7.76 10.36
CA GLU A 479 13.50 -8.70 9.45
C GLU A 479 12.46 -9.47 8.62
N ARG A 480 12.90 -10.06 7.51
CA ARG A 480 12.05 -10.92 6.69
C ARG A 480 12.12 -12.34 7.21
N ASP A 481 10.96 -12.91 7.51
CA ASP A 481 10.76 -14.32 7.84
C ASP A 481 9.92 -14.95 6.72
N GLY A 482 10.61 -15.49 5.71
CA GLY A 482 9.98 -15.82 4.43
C GLY A 482 9.36 -14.59 3.75
N ARG A 483 8.03 -14.59 3.60
CA ARG A 483 7.26 -13.43 3.08
C ARG A 483 6.70 -12.53 4.19
N SER A 484 6.87 -12.92 5.45
CA SER A 484 6.33 -12.22 6.60
C SER A 484 7.35 -11.25 7.19
N LEU A 485 6.85 -10.26 7.90
CA LEU A 485 7.61 -9.26 8.65
C LEU A 485 7.64 -9.66 10.11
N LYS A 486 8.85 -9.81 10.66
CA LYS A 486 9.07 -10.15 12.07
C LYS A 486 9.80 -8.99 12.76
N PRO A 487 9.26 -8.41 13.84
CA PRO A 487 9.99 -7.47 14.66
C PRO A 487 11.25 -8.12 15.24
N THR A 488 12.34 -7.36 15.26
CA THR A 488 13.55 -7.74 16.00
C THR A 488 13.41 -7.34 17.47
N LEU A 489 14.25 -7.89 18.35
CA LEU A 489 14.29 -7.46 19.77
C LEU A 489 14.53 -5.95 19.92
N ILE A 490 15.36 -5.36 19.05
CA ILE A 490 15.60 -3.91 19.05
C ILE A 490 14.32 -3.16 18.65
N GLY A 491 13.61 -3.65 17.63
CA GLY A 491 12.33 -3.09 17.20
C GLY A 491 11.28 -3.13 18.32
N GLU A 492 11.19 -4.25 19.04
CA GLU A 492 10.28 -4.39 20.19
C GLU A 492 10.61 -3.43 21.33
N VAL A 493 11.89 -3.26 21.67
CA VAL A 493 12.30 -2.33 22.72
C VAL A 493 12.08 -0.88 22.33
N VAL A 494 12.35 -0.50 21.08
CA VAL A 494 12.05 0.86 20.59
C VAL A 494 10.55 1.12 20.60
N SER A 495 9.75 0.17 20.10
CA SER A 495 8.28 0.29 20.12
C SER A 495 7.77 0.43 21.55
N GLY A 496 8.17 -0.49 22.45
CA GLY A 496 7.75 -0.48 23.85
C GLY A 496 8.14 0.81 24.58
N PHE A 497 9.37 1.29 24.39
CA PHE A 497 9.83 2.56 24.97
C PHE A 497 8.96 3.74 24.52
N LEU A 498 8.62 3.81 23.24
CA LEU A 498 7.78 4.89 22.71
C LEU A 498 6.31 4.73 23.15
N GLU A 499 5.80 3.50 23.24
CA GLU A 499 4.44 3.22 23.75
C GLU A 499 4.30 3.65 25.21
N GLU A 500 5.30 3.38 26.05
CA GLU A 500 5.26 3.71 27.47
C GLU A 500 5.41 5.21 27.73
N HIS A 501 6.24 5.90 26.94
CA HIS A 501 6.65 7.26 27.26
C HIS A 501 6.09 8.34 26.34
N PHE A 502 5.66 7.98 25.13
CA PHE A 502 5.14 8.87 24.08
C PHE A 502 3.88 8.31 23.39
N PRO A 503 2.90 7.74 24.13
CA PRO A 503 1.76 7.03 23.53
C PRO A 503 0.95 7.90 22.56
N ARG A 504 0.85 9.21 22.82
CA ARG A 504 0.19 10.18 21.94
C ARG A 504 0.85 10.21 20.56
N TYR A 505 2.16 10.44 20.48
CA TYR A 505 2.89 10.69 19.23
C TYR A 505 3.12 9.44 18.37
N ILE A 506 2.87 8.26 18.91
CA ILE A 506 2.91 6.99 18.16
C ILE A 506 1.54 6.33 18.03
N SER A 507 0.46 7.06 18.36
CA SER A 507 -0.90 6.59 18.15
C SER A 507 -1.28 6.69 16.67
N ASP A 508 -2.14 5.76 16.25
CA ASP A 508 -2.71 5.75 14.91
C ASP A 508 -3.49 7.04 14.66
N THR A 509 -4.29 7.46 15.66
CA THR A 509 -5.09 8.69 15.63
C THR A 509 -4.24 9.93 15.41
N PHE A 510 -3.20 10.17 16.22
CA PHE A 510 -2.32 11.33 16.07
C PHE A 510 -1.65 11.34 14.69
N THR A 511 -1.23 10.17 14.20
CA THR A 511 -0.53 10.08 12.92
C THR A 511 -1.46 10.36 11.75
N ALA A 512 -2.70 9.87 11.82
CA ALA A 512 -3.73 10.13 10.82
C ALA A 512 -4.18 11.60 10.82
N GLU A 513 -4.42 12.17 12.01
CA GLU A 513 -4.77 13.58 12.20
C GLU A 513 -3.67 14.48 11.61
N MET A 514 -2.41 14.27 11.98
CA MET A 514 -1.30 15.08 11.45
C MET A 514 -1.16 14.96 9.92
N GLU A 515 -1.47 13.81 9.32
CA GLU A 515 -1.48 13.72 7.86
C GLU A 515 -2.70 14.45 7.24
N GLU A 516 -3.85 14.50 7.91
CA GLU A 516 -4.98 15.35 7.49
C GLU A 516 -4.63 16.84 7.60
N GLU A 517 -3.99 17.28 8.69
CA GLU A 517 -3.55 18.67 8.86
C GLU A 517 -2.60 19.11 7.72
N LEU A 518 -1.72 18.21 7.28
CA LEU A 518 -0.87 18.45 6.10
C LEU A 518 -1.67 18.54 4.80
N ASP A 519 -2.75 17.76 4.68
CA ASP A 519 -3.63 17.80 3.51
C ASP A 519 -4.53 19.06 3.55
N GLU A 520 -4.91 19.57 4.73
CA GLU A 520 -5.58 20.87 4.93
C GLU A 520 -4.67 22.03 4.52
N ILE A 521 -3.37 22.00 4.87
CA ILE A 521 -2.39 22.99 4.39
C ILE A 521 -2.32 22.95 2.85
N ALA A 522 -2.32 21.75 2.26
CA ALA A 522 -2.28 21.57 0.81
C ALA A 522 -3.51 22.15 0.10
N ARG A 523 -4.66 22.23 0.77
CA ARG A 523 -5.90 22.83 0.28
C ARG A 523 -6.04 24.32 0.61
N GLY A 524 -5.10 24.89 1.37
CA GLY A 524 -5.19 26.26 1.88
C GLY A 524 -6.23 26.45 2.99
N GLU A 525 -6.64 25.37 3.66
CA GLU A 525 -7.60 25.37 4.76
C GLU A 525 -6.94 25.56 6.14
N ARG A 526 -5.60 25.40 6.19
CA ARG A 526 -4.80 25.51 7.42
C ARG A 526 -3.47 26.22 7.15
N GLU A 527 -2.99 26.95 8.16
CA GLU A 527 -1.75 27.72 8.10
C GLU A 527 -0.52 26.90 8.52
N TYR A 528 0.57 27.01 7.74
CA TYR A 528 1.84 26.33 7.97
C TYR A 528 2.39 26.59 9.38
N ARG A 529 2.54 27.87 9.73
CA ARG A 529 3.26 28.30 10.94
C ARG A 529 2.51 27.88 12.19
N GLN A 530 1.20 28.14 12.22
CA GLN A 530 0.33 27.79 13.34
C GLN A 530 0.37 26.28 13.62
N THR A 531 0.28 25.45 12.58
CA THR A 531 0.33 23.99 12.71
C THR A 531 1.62 23.51 13.39
N LEU A 532 2.77 24.06 13.00
CA LEU A 532 4.06 23.70 13.58
C LEU A 532 4.23 24.23 15.01
N GLU A 533 3.75 25.45 15.29
CA GLU A 533 3.75 26.06 16.63
C GLU A 533 2.93 25.22 17.62
N GLU A 534 1.69 24.87 17.25
CA GLU A 534 0.78 24.06 18.08
C GLU A 534 1.36 22.67 18.38
N PHE A 535 1.93 22.01 17.36
CA PHE A 535 2.59 20.73 17.52
C PHE A 535 3.79 20.83 18.48
N TYR A 536 4.72 21.76 18.21
CA TYR A 536 5.99 21.85 18.91
C TYR A 536 5.81 22.29 20.37
N ALA A 537 4.84 23.15 20.65
CA ALA A 537 4.52 23.63 21.99
C ALA A 537 4.17 22.50 22.97
N SER A 538 3.52 21.44 22.48
CA SER A 538 3.24 20.24 23.29
C SER A 538 4.41 19.25 23.30
N PHE A 539 5.03 19.06 22.14
CA PHE A 539 6.00 17.99 21.92
C PHE A 539 7.34 18.23 22.62
N ALA A 540 7.95 19.40 22.45
CA ALA A 540 9.31 19.66 22.94
C ALA A 540 9.42 19.61 24.48
N PRO A 541 8.48 20.20 25.27
CA PRO A 541 8.53 20.10 26.73
C PRO A 541 8.42 18.66 27.22
N GLU A 542 7.64 17.82 26.55
CA GLU A 542 7.47 16.42 26.91
C GLU A 542 8.75 15.61 26.68
N VAL A 543 9.39 15.79 25.52
CA VAL A 543 10.68 15.16 25.22
C VAL A 543 11.75 15.59 26.23
N LEU A 544 11.86 16.91 26.50
CA LEU A 544 12.82 17.44 27.47
C LEU A 544 12.59 16.88 28.88
N LYS A 545 11.32 16.80 29.31
CA LYS A 545 10.96 16.22 30.61
C LYS A 545 11.44 14.78 30.69
N LYS A 546 11.12 13.95 29.69
CA LYS A 546 11.54 12.54 29.65
C LYS A 546 13.05 12.38 29.57
N GLU A 547 13.74 13.27 28.85
CA GLU A 547 15.20 13.30 28.84
C GLU A 547 15.79 13.50 30.24
N LYS A 548 15.19 14.37 31.06
CA LYS A 548 15.68 14.63 32.42
C LYS A 548 15.31 13.52 33.40
N THR A 549 14.11 12.96 33.28
CA THR A 549 13.56 12.06 34.31
C THR A 549 13.83 10.58 34.07
N LEU A 550 13.95 10.13 32.82
CA LEU A 550 14.09 8.70 32.53
C LEU A 550 15.51 8.20 32.82
N PRO A 551 15.70 7.05 33.49
CA PRO A 551 17.00 6.40 33.55
C PRO A 551 17.42 5.88 32.17
N LYS A 552 18.71 5.62 31.99
CA LYS A 552 19.19 4.94 30.79
C LYS A 552 18.88 3.44 30.89
N GLN A 553 18.09 2.93 29.96
CA GLN A 553 17.87 1.52 29.78
C GLN A 553 19.16 0.86 29.26
N THR A 554 19.58 -0.20 29.93
CA THR A 554 20.82 -0.94 29.60
C THR A 554 20.57 -2.41 29.27
N THR A 555 19.33 -2.88 29.43
CA THR A 555 18.90 -4.26 29.21
C THR A 555 17.62 -4.32 28.36
N LEU A 556 17.46 -5.41 27.61
CA LEU A 556 16.28 -5.75 26.82
C LEU A 556 15.24 -6.57 27.63
N GLY A 557 15.42 -6.68 28.95
CA GLY A 557 14.61 -7.51 29.85
C GLY A 557 15.33 -8.78 30.33
N PRO A 558 14.65 -9.66 31.10
CA PRO A 558 15.21 -10.90 31.60
C PRO A 558 15.50 -11.87 30.44
N ALA A 559 16.57 -12.65 30.58
CA ALA A 559 16.81 -13.82 29.74
C ALA A 559 15.89 -14.98 30.21
N PRO A 560 15.59 -15.97 29.34
CA PRO A 560 14.83 -17.14 29.74
C PRO A 560 15.44 -17.81 30.97
N GLU A 561 14.59 -18.29 31.89
CA GLU A 561 15.03 -18.88 33.17
C GLU A 561 15.91 -20.12 32.98
N GLU A 562 15.77 -20.80 31.84
CA GLU A 562 16.61 -21.91 31.37
C GLU A 562 18.07 -21.52 31.06
N PHE A 563 18.40 -20.23 31.01
CA PHE A 563 19.76 -19.71 30.82
C PHE A 563 20.26 -18.92 32.05
N PRO A 564 20.49 -19.57 33.20
CA PRO A 564 21.09 -18.92 34.35
C PRO A 564 22.58 -18.66 34.13
N CYS A 565 23.16 -17.74 34.92
CA CYS A 565 24.59 -17.46 34.87
C CYS A 565 25.41 -18.73 35.15
N PRO A 566 26.31 -19.17 34.24
CA PRO A 566 27.04 -20.43 34.42
C PRO A 566 28.06 -20.40 35.58
N ARG A 567 28.30 -19.23 36.18
CA ARG A 567 29.22 -19.07 37.31
C ARG A 567 28.52 -19.07 38.67
N CYS A 568 27.30 -18.54 38.76
CA CYS A 568 26.64 -18.29 40.04
C CYS A 568 25.15 -18.64 40.07
N GLY A 569 24.58 -19.15 38.98
CA GLY A 569 23.17 -19.54 38.90
C GLY A 569 22.16 -18.39 38.89
N ALA A 570 22.61 -17.13 38.95
CA ALA A 570 21.72 -15.97 38.98
C ALA A 570 20.99 -15.78 37.64
N SER A 571 19.78 -15.23 37.69
CA SER A 571 19.00 -14.85 36.50
C SER A 571 19.79 -13.89 35.62
N MET A 572 19.81 -14.17 34.32
CA MET A 572 20.48 -13.31 33.34
C MET A 572 19.50 -12.31 32.72
N VAL A 573 20.06 -11.31 32.05
CA VAL A 573 19.32 -10.32 31.27
C VAL A 573 19.87 -10.28 29.86
N TYR A 574 19.01 -10.01 28.88
CA TYR A 574 19.50 -9.67 27.55
C TYR A 574 20.06 -8.25 27.58
N LYS A 575 21.30 -8.07 27.13
CA LYS A 575 21.93 -6.75 27.04
C LYS A 575 21.55 -6.05 25.73
N LEU A 576 21.31 -4.74 25.81
CA LEU A 576 20.98 -3.86 24.67
C LEU A 576 22.08 -3.76 23.61
#